data_AF-A0A0F6ABW3-F1
#
_entry.id   AF-A0A0F6ABW3-F1
#
_cell.length_a   1.000
_cell.length_b   1.000
_cell.length_c   1.000
_cell.angle_alpha   90.00
_cell.angle_beta   90.00
_cell.angle_gamma   90.00
#
_symmetry.space_group_name_H-M   'P 1'
#
loop_
_entity.id
_entity.type
_entity.pdbx_description
1 polymer ?
#
loop_
_entity_poly.entity_id
_entity_poly.type
_entity_poly.pdbx_seq_one_letter_code
_entity_poly.pdbx_strand_id
1 'polypeptide(L)'
;MNITLKRALESDKPYLLALREETMTEHLERLGIFLCHEAHLSRLEEYYHYANLVFIDENKVGCLRYRATVHHLEIMQLQIAPEYQNKGIGTAVLRFILNRYPTIPAHLSVLKENPAQRLYHKLGFQTYSEDEFEDYMILKRI
;
A
#
# COMPACT_ATOMS: atom_id res chain seq x y z
N MET A 1 7.71 -12.41 13.42
CA MET A 1 7.28 -12.10 12.05
C MET A 1 8.49 -11.88 11.18
N ASN A 2 8.85 -12.90 10.41
CA ASN A 2 9.79 -12.78 9.32
C ASN A 2 9.04 -12.21 8.10
N ILE A 3 9.46 -11.03 7.63
CA ILE A 3 8.84 -10.35 6.48
C ILE A 3 9.71 -10.59 5.25
N THR A 4 9.13 -11.17 4.21
CA THR A 4 9.77 -11.32 2.91
C THR A 4 8.96 -10.59 1.85
N LEU A 5 9.63 -9.84 0.99
CA LEU A 5 9.05 -9.27 -0.23
C LEU A 5 9.56 -10.03 -1.44
N LYS A 6 8.65 -10.50 -2.29
CA LYS A 6 8.99 -11.11 -3.58
C LYS A 6 8.40 -10.28 -4.70
N ARG A 7 9.21 -9.88 -5.67
CA ARG A 7 8.72 -9.16 -6.86
C ARG A 7 7.63 -9.97 -7.53
N ALA A 8 6.51 -9.33 -7.85
CA ALA A 8 5.40 -9.97 -8.53
C ALA A 8 5.79 -10.32 -9.97
N LEU A 9 5.31 -11.47 -10.45
CA LEU A 9 5.44 -11.95 -11.82
C LEU A 9 4.10 -11.83 -12.53
N GLU A 10 4.05 -11.87 -13.86
CA GLU A 10 2.77 -11.82 -14.61
C GLU A 10 1.74 -12.85 -14.12
N SER A 11 2.20 -14.03 -13.69
CA SER A 11 1.34 -15.09 -13.11
C SER A 11 0.64 -14.69 -11.81
N ASP A 12 1.09 -13.63 -11.13
CA ASP A 12 0.51 -13.14 -9.88
C ASP A 12 -0.63 -12.14 -10.10
N LYS A 13 -0.83 -11.66 -11.34
CA LYS A 13 -1.88 -10.68 -11.67
C LYS A 13 -3.27 -11.10 -11.20
N PRO A 14 -3.73 -12.36 -11.39
CA PRO A 14 -5.05 -12.77 -10.90
C PRO A 14 -5.20 -12.60 -9.38
N TYR A 15 -4.16 -12.94 -8.60
CA TYR A 15 -4.16 -12.76 -7.15
C TYR A 15 -4.18 -11.28 -6.77
N LEU A 16 -3.36 -10.47 -7.43
CA LEU A 16 -3.25 -9.04 -7.14
C LEU A 16 -4.51 -8.27 -7.52
N LEU A 17 -5.23 -8.69 -8.57
CA LEU A 17 -6.51 -8.13 -8.97
C LEU A 17 -7.58 -8.45 -7.93
N ALA A 18 -7.71 -9.72 -7.55
CA ALA A 18 -8.66 -10.15 -6.53
C ALA A 18 -8.40 -9.44 -5.19
N LEU A 19 -7.14 -9.39 -4.74
CA LEU A 19 -6.74 -8.66 -3.54
C LEU A 19 -7.13 -7.18 -3.62
N ARG A 20 -6.98 -6.55 -4.79
CA ARG A 20 -7.32 -5.15 -4.97
C ARG A 20 -8.82 -4.92 -4.85
N GLU A 21 -9.63 -5.73 -5.50
CA GLU A 21 -11.09 -5.65 -5.41
C GLU A 21 -11.54 -5.84 -3.95
N GLU A 22 -11.05 -6.89 -3.28
CA GLU A 22 -11.38 -7.19 -1.88
C GLU A 22 -11.01 -6.07 -0.89
N THR A 23 -9.95 -5.31 -1.19
CA THR A 23 -9.42 -4.30 -0.25
C THR A 23 -9.75 -2.87 -0.62
N MET A 24 -10.19 -2.58 -1.84
CA MET A 24 -10.44 -1.21 -2.29
C MET A 24 -11.90 -0.90 -2.58
N THR A 25 -12.71 -1.87 -3.01
CA THR A 25 -14.08 -1.60 -3.47
C THR A 25 -14.90 -0.87 -2.41
N GLU A 26 -14.96 -1.38 -1.19
CA GLU A 26 -15.75 -0.75 -0.11
C GLU A 26 -15.24 0.67 0.25
N HIS A 27 -13.94 0.94 0.11
CA HIS A 27 -13.38 2.28 0.37
C HIS A 27 -13.70 3.26 -0.75
N LEU A 28 -13.67 2.82 -2.01
CA LEU A 28 -14.00 3.64 -3.17
C LEU A 28 -15.50 3.96 -3.21
N GLU A 29 -16.35 2.97 -2.95
CA GLU A 29 -17.81 3.15 -2.96
C GLU A 29 -18.29 4.12 -1.87
N ARG A 30 -17.62 4.15 -0.71
CA ARG A 30 -17.87 5.15 0.34
C ARG A 30 -17.63 6.58 -0.14
N LEU A 31 -16.72 6.78 -1.09
CA LEU A 31 -16.45 8.06 -1.73
C LEU A 31 -17.30 8.29 -3.00
N GLY A 32 -18.28 7.42 -3.26
CA GLY A 32 -19.13 7.49 -4.46
C GLY A 32 -18.41 7.05 -5.75
N ILE A 33 -17.24 6.41 -5.63
CA ILE A 33 -16.45 5.93 -6.78
C ILE A 33 -16.74 4.44 -6.99
N PHE A 34 -17.45 4.13 -8.08
CA PHE A 34 -17.78 2.75 -8.45
C PHE A 34 -16.91 2.32 -9.63
N LEU A 35 -15.94 1.45 -9.38
CA LEU A 35 -15.06 0.93 -10.43
C LEU A 35 -15.55 -0.44 -10.92
N CYS A 36 -15.54 -0.63 -12.24
CA CYS A 36 -15.72 -1.95 -12.83
C CYS A 36 -14.43 -2.78 -12.76
N HIS A 37 -14.53 -4.07 -13.06
CA HIS A 37 -13.40 -5.00 -13.10
C HIS A 37 -12.25 -4.49 -13.99
N GLU A 38 -12.57 -3.97 -15.18
CA GLU A 38 -11.60 -3.43 -16.13
C GLU A 38 -10.89 -2.19 -15.58
N ALA A 39 -11.59 -1.36 -14.79
CA ALA A 39 -10.99 -0.22 -14.12
C ALA A 39 -10.05 -0.67 -12.98
N HIS A 40 -10.40 -1.71 -12.23
CA HIS A 40 -9.49 -2.34 -11.27
C HIS A 40 -8.25 -2.93 -11.95
N LEU A 41 -8.42 -3.58 -13.10
CA LEU A 41 -7.32 -4.11 -13.90
C LEU A 41 -6.40 -3.00 -14.41
N SER A 42 -6.94 -1.90 -14.93
CA SER A 42 -6.14 -0.75 -15.37
C SER A 42 -5.27 -0.19 -14.23
N ARG A 43 -5.83 -0.07 -13.02
CA ARG A 43 -5.09 0.34 -11.81
C ARG A 43 -4.09 -0.71 -11.32
N LEU A 44 -4.29 -1.99 -11.65
CA LEU A 44 -3.30 -3.03 -11.37
C LEU A 44 -2.09 -2.91 -12.29
N GLU A 45 -2.31 -2.66 -13.58
CA GLU A 45 -1.24 -2.50 -14.57
C GLU A 45 -0.39 -1.24 -14.30
N GLU A 46 -1.01 -0.21 -13.74
CA GLU A 46 -0.29 1.00 -13.31
C GLU A 46 0.81 0.66 -12.30
N TYR A 47 2.07 0.93 -12.69
CA TYR A 47 3.25 0.68 -11.88
C TYR A 47 3.44 -0.79 -11.45
N TYR A 48 2.91 -1.75 -12.23
CA TYR A 48 2.98 -3.18 -11.92
C TYR A 48 4.40 -3.67 -11.60
N HIS A 49 5.40 -3.12 -12.29
CA HIS A 49 6.81 -3.50 -12.11
C HIS A 49 7.38 -3.19 -10.72
N TYR A 50 6.71 -2.35 -9.93
CA TYR A 50 7.05 -2.06 -8.53
C TYR A 50 6.28 -2.94 -7.52
N ALA A 51 5.41 -3.83 -7.97
CA ALA A 51 4.63 -4.69 -7.10
C ALA A 51 5.47 -5.82 -6.51
N ASN A 52 5.29 -6.00 -5.19
CA ASN A 52 5.86 -7.11 -4.44
C ASN A 52 4.76 -7.82 -3.67
N LEU A 53 4.74 -9.14 -3.75
CA LEU A 53 3.99 -9.98 -2.84
C LEU A 53 4.62 -9.90 -1.44
N VAL A 54 3.77 -9.76 -0.43
CA VAL A 54 4.16 -9.70 0.98
C VAL A 54 3.96 -11.08 1.60
N PHE A 55 5.03 -11.62 2.18
CA PHE A 55 5.00 -12.87 2.93
C PHE A 55 5.34 -12.62 4.40
N ILE A 56 4.55 -13.21 5.31
CA ILE A 56 4.80 -13.25 6.76
C ILE A 56 4.91 -14.71 7.17
N ASP A 57 6.08 -15.10 7.70
CA ASP A 57 6.32 -16.47 8.15
C ASP A 57 5.85 -17.50 7.09
N GLU A 58 6.28 -17.27 5.84
CA GLU A 58 5.96 -18.04 4.61
C GLU A 58 4.53 -17.93 4.06
N ASN A 59 3.61 -17.29 4.79
CA ASN A 59 2.24 -17.07 4.31
C ASN A 59 2.17 -15.83 3.42
N LYS A 60 1.55 -15.95 2.23
CA LYS A 60 1.26 -14.80 1.36
C LYS A 60 0.10 -14.01 1.95
N VAL A 61 0.37 -12.79 2.43
CA VAL A 61 -0.61 -11.98 3.17
C VAL A 61 -1.10 -10.75 2.42
N GLY A 62 -0.48 -10.40 1.29
CA GLY A 62 -0.87 -9.21 0.56
C GLY A 62 0.15 -8.71 -0.46
N CYS A 63 0.12 -7.41 -0.70
CA CYS A 63 0.93 -6.70 -1.69
C CYS A 63 1.47 -5.37 -1.14
N LEU A 64 2.72 -5.06 -1.48
CA LEU A 64 3.35 -3.77 -1.28
C LEU A 64 3.91 -3.29 -2.63
N ARG A 65 3.43 -2.15 -3.12
CA ARG A 65 4.01 -1.45 -4.27
C ARG A 65 4.81 -0.26 -3.76
N TYR A 66 6.09 -0.22 -4.09
CA TYR A 66 6.94 0.89 -3.69
C TYR A 66 8.06 1.14 -4.71
N ARG A 67 8.49 2.39 -4.78
CA ARG A 67 9.65 2.83 -5.56
C ARG A 67 10.60 3.55 -4.62
N ALA A 68 11.87 3.18 -4.64
CA ALA A 68 12.91 3.88 -3.90
C ALA A 68 13.87 4.58 -4.88
N THR A 69 14.17 5.84 -4.61
CA THR A 69 15.17 6.64 -5.32
C THR A 69 16.25 7.07 -4.35
N VAL A 70 17.26 7.81 -4.83
CA VAL A 70 18.27 8.44 -3.97
C VAL A 70 17.68 9.58 -3.12
N HIS A 71 16.50 10.08 -3.45
CA HIS A 71 15.89 11.25 -2.80
C HIS A 71 14.72 10.90 -1.88
N HIS A 72 13.94 9.87 -2.21
CA HIS A 72 12.75 9.50 -1.44
C HIS A 72 12.32 8.05 -1.69
N LEU A 73 11.56 7.52 -0.73
CA LEU A 73 10.78 6.30 -0.83
C LEU A 73 9.33 6.66 -1.13
N GLU A 74 8.74 6.09 -2.17
CA GLU A 74 7.34 6.25 -2.52
C GLU A 74 6.61 4.93 -2.29
N ILE A 75 5.64 4.93 -1.38
CA ILE A 75 4.79 3.78 -1.07
C ILE A 75 3.46 4.01 -1.79
N MET A 76 3.32 3.39 -2.96
CA MET A 76 2.15 3.57 -3.83
C MET A 76 0.95 2.76 -3.37
N GLN A 77 1.18 1.58 -2.80
CA GLN A 77 0.08 0.70 -2.39
C GLN A 77 0.54 -0.25 -1.28
N LEU A 78 -0.28 -0.38 -0.25
CA LEU A 78 -0.21 -1.45 0.73
C LEU A 78 -1.58 -2.09 0.87
N GLN A 79 -1.67 -3.37 0.56
CA GLN A 79 -2.90 -4.15 0.70
C GLN A 79 -2.58 -5.41 1.48
N ILE A 80 -3.31 -5.62 2.57
CA ILE A 80 -3.27 -6.84 3.36
C ILE A 80 -4.61 -7.53 3.16
N ALA A 81 -4.59 -8.82 2.80
CA ALA A 81 -5.81 -9.59 2.56
C ALA A 81 -6.69 -9.59 3.83
N PRO A 82 -8.03 -9.48 3.69
CA PRO A 82 -8.95 -9.23 4.82
C PRO A 82 -8.74 -10.14 6.03
N GLU A 83 -8.48 -11.43 5.82
CA GLU A 83 -8.24 -12.43 6.86
C GLU A 83 -6.94 -12.21 7.67
N TYR A 84 -6.04 -11.36 7.18
CA TYR A 84 -4.78 -10.97 7.83
C TYR A 84 -4.83 -9.53 8.42
N GLN A 85 -5.91 -8.79 8.23
CA GLN A 85 -6.05 -7.43 8.75
C GLN A 85 -6.26 -7.40 10.28
N ASN A 86 -6.14 -6.22 10.89
CA ASN A 86 -6.29 -5.98 12.34
C ASN A 86 -5.33 -6.77 13.25
N LYS A 87 -4.29 -7.41 12.68
CA LYS A 87 -3.25 -8.18 13.38
C LYS A 87 -1.90 -7.44 13.48
N GLY A 88 -1.87 -6.15 13.14
CA GLY A 88 -0.64 -5.34 13.12
C GLY A 88 0.28 -5.57 11.92
N ILE A 89 -0.13 -6.39 10.95
CA ILE A 89 0.69 -6.75 9.78
C ILE A 89 1.02 -5.53 8.91
N GLY A 90 0.03 -4.68 8.60
CA GLY A 90 0.28 -3.46 7.83
C GLY A 90 1.34 -2.56 8.48
N THR A 91 1.26 -2.38 9.80
CA THR A 91 2.27 -1.65 10.59
C THR A 91 3.66 -2.28 10.46
N ALA A 92 3.73 -3.61 10.57
CA ALA A 92 5.00 -4.32 10.50
C ALA A 92 5.65 -4.22 9.12
N VAL A 93 4.84 -4.35 8.04
CA VAL A 93 5.31 -4.20 6.65
C VAL A 93 5.80 -2.78 6.38
N LEU A 94 5.09 -1.76 6.85
CA LEU A 94 5.52 -0.37 6.73
C LEU A 94 6.82 -0.12 7.49
N ARG A 95 6.94 -0.58 8.74
CA ARG A 95 8.19 -0.46 9.51
C ARG A 95 9.34 -1.16 8.82
N PHE A 96 9.11 -2.35 8.25
CA PHE A 96 10.11 -3.10 7.51
C PHE A 96 10.66 -2.28 6.33
N ILE A 97 9.78 -1.76 5.48
CA ILE A 97 10.25 -1.01 4.30
C ILE A 97 10.87 0.34 4.68
N LEU A 98 10.32 1.02 5.69
CA LEU A 98 10.86 2.28 6.20
C LEU A 98 12.24 2.13 6.84
N ASN A 99 12.53 0.98 7.47
CA ASN A 99 13.85 0.70 8.05
C ASN A 99 14.89 0.31 6.98
N ARG A 100 14.44 -0.15 5.81
CA ARG A 100 15.33 -0.43 4.67
C ARG A 100 15.82 0.87 4.00
N TYR A 101 15.10 1.97 4.18
CA TYR A 101 15.42 3.30 3.64
C TYR A 101 15.38 4.36 4.77
N PRO A 102 16.27 4.28 5.77
CA PRO A 102 16.15 5.06 6.99
C PRO A 102 16.52 6.55 6.83
N THR A 103 17.26 6.90 5.79
CA THR A 103 17.83 8.25 5.59
C THR A 103 17.06 9.14 4.62
N ILE A 104 16.09 8.59 3.89
CA ILE A 104 15.32 9.34 2.89
C ILE A 104 13.86 9.49 3.35
N PRO A 105 13.20 10.62 3.03
CA PRO A 105 11.77 10.78 3.32
C PRO A 105 10.94 9.71 2.61
N ALA A 106 9.81 9.37 3.21
CA ALA A 106 8.83 8.47 2.62
C ALA A 106 7.52 9.21 2.30
N HIS A 107 6.94 8.92 1.14
CA HIS A 107 5.69 9.52 0.66
C HIS A 107 4.66 8.43 0.39
N LEU A 108 3.39 8.76 0.62
CA LEU A 108 2.23 7.96 0.21
C LEU A 108 1.03 8.89 0.01
N SER A 109 0.01 8.39 -0.70
CA SER A 109 -1.34 8.96 -0.64
C SER A 109 -2.30 7.97 0.00
N VAL A 110 -3.41 8.48 0.51
CA VAL A 110 -4.46 7.67 1.12
C VAL A 110 -5.81 8.30 0.84
N LEU A 111 -6.76 7.49 0.37
CA LEU A 111 -8.16 7.91 0.21
C LEU A 111 -8.69 8.53 1.51
N LYS A 112 -9.42 9.63 1.38
CA LYS A 112 -10.17 10.21 2.50
C LYS A 112 -11.11 9.18 3.09
N GLU A 113 -11.30 9.27 4.41
CA GLU A 113 -12.09 8.31 5.20
C GLU A 113 -11.52 6.89 5.26
N ASN A 114 -10.39 6.60 4.60
CA ASN A 114 -9.76 5.29 4.74
C ASN A 114 -9.19 5.15 6.16
N PRO A 115 -9.58 4.10 6.91
CA PRO A 115 -9.10 3.89 8.29
C PRO A 115 -7.58 3.76 8.41
N ALA A 116 -6.88 3.45 7.30
CA ALA A 116 -5.41 3.41 7.24
C ALA A 116 -4.74 4.76 7.56
N GLN A 117 -5.45 5.90 7.44
CA GLN A 117 -4.92 7.21 7.86
C GLN A 117 -4.40 7.18 9.32
N ARG A 118 -5.15 6.52 10.22
CA ARG A 118 -4.75 6.38 11.63
C ARG A 118 -3.45 5.59 11.79
N LEU A 119 -3.23 4.59 10.94
CA LEU A 119 -1.99 3.82 10.91
C LEU A 119 -0.81 4.70 10.48
N TYR A 120 -0.97 5.46 9.39
CA TYR A 120 0.08 6.32 8.86
C TYR A 120 0.47 7.42 9.86
N HIS A 121 -0.50 8.09 10.49
CA HIS A 121 -0.22 9.07 11.54
C HIS A 121 0.51 8.46 12.74
N LYS A 122 0.13 7.25 13.19
CA LYS A 122 0.86 6.55 14.27
C LYS A 122 2.30 6.19 13.90
N LEU A 123 2.61 6.07 12.61
CA LEU A 123 3.96 5.86 12.11
C LEU A 123 4.73 7.18 11.89
N GLY A 124 4.11 8.32 12.17
CA GLY A 124 4.74 9.65 12.06
C GLY A 124 4.54 10.33 10.71
N PHE A 125 3.74 9.77 9.81
CA PHE A 125 3.38 10.46 8.58
C PHE A 125 2.51 11.68 8.89
N GLN A 126 2.80 12.77 8.19
CA GLN A 126 2.08 14.04 8.26
C GLN A 126 1.49 14.36 6.89
N THR A 127 0.23 14.80 6.84
CA THR A 127 -0.37 15.32 5.62
C THR A 127 0.33 16.61 5.23
N TYR A 128 0.75 16.74 3.97
CA TYR A 128 1.38 17.96 3.43
C TYR A 128 0.59 18.58 2.28
N SER A 129 -0.34 17.84 1.68
CA SER A 129 -1.26 18.28 0.64
C SER A 129 -2.48 17.37 0.66
N GLU A 130 -3.57 17.81 0.06
CA GLU A 130 -4.79 17.03 -0.16
C GLU A 130 -5.41 17.44 -1.50
N ASP A 131 -6.18 16.57 -2.11
CA ASP A 131 -7.10 16.91 -3.21
C ASP A 131 -8.55 16.56 -2.81
N GLU A 132 -9.46 16.40 -3.78
CA GLU A 132 -10.84 16.02 -3.49
C GLU A 132 -10.95 14.66 -2.79
N PHE A 133 -10.11 13.69 -3.17
CA PHE A 133 -10.24 12.28 -2.82
C PHE A 133 -9.13 11.75 -1.91
N GLU A 134 -7.93 12.31 -1.94
CA GLU A 134 -6.76 11.77 -1.25
C GLU A 134 -6.03 12.80 -0.39
N ASP A 135 -5.49 12.31 0.73
CA ASP A 135 -4.49 13.01 1.53
C ASP A 135 -3.09 12.53 1.11
N TYR A 136 -2.21 13.47 0.80
CA TYR A 136 -0.81 13.21 0.49
C TYR A 136 0.03 13.37 1.76
N MET A 137 0.71 12.29 2.14
CA MET A 137 1.42 12.22 3.41
C MET A 137 2.92 12.01 3.23
N ILE A 138 3.69 12.59 4.15
CA ILE A 138 5.15 12.47 4.20
C ILE A 138 5.62 12.06 5.60
N LEU A 139 6.55 11.12 5.64
CA LEU A 139 7.39 10.87 6.81
C LEU A 139 8.77 11.48 6.53
N LYS A 140 9.07 12.58 7.22
CA LYS A 140 10.38 13.24 7.13
C LYS A 140 11.43 12.40 7.86
N ARG A 141 12.65 12.35 7.31
CA ARG A 141 13.85 11.85 7.99
C ARG A 141 14.75 13.05 8.29
N ILE A 142 15.35 13.02 9.47
CA ILE A 142 16.29 14.05 9.97
C ILE A 142 17.70 13.63 9.56
#